data_AF-A0A813PUH5-F1
#
_entry.id   AF-A0A813PUH5-F1
#
_cell.length_a   1.000
_cell.length_b   1.000
_cell.length_c   1.000
_cell.angle_alpha   90.00
_cell.angle_beta   90.00
_cell.angle_gamma   90.00
#
_symmetry.space_group_name_H-M   'P 1'
#
loop_
_entity.id
_entity.type
_entity.pdbx_description
1 polymer ?
#
loop_
_entity_poly.entity_id
_entity_poly.type
_entity_poly.pdbx_seq_one_letter_code
_entity_poly.pdbx_strand_id
1 'polypeptide(L)'
;MNFSDYLVYAKSEMANLNQFRSICIVMGNESCDLDSTISACVYAYFLHTICSNPDEVLYLPIMNTNQNTFGLRHEIRWFLKDNFSNVIFIDDINLNELYDQKKLEIILVDHHYLHSKLNEAVVEIIDHHQIKKDSILLKDSSAIKIELVGSCCTLVAEKILASNFKMTDEIAYLLTGPIIFDTVNFSSSAGKTTEKDQQIYAQLQTYRHSPIDDSKLYEDLRKSSCDITGLSIQDLLQKDVKPIIGSNLRLIMSSLPMDYTVEKLINELKNLNDLNEFLSKNDNADGVIMTSVEVKNDETRRQLGFYIKKYEYIQPIYEYIQNNKINLDLHERAIPLNHANIKLFDQKNIKASRKQILPFIEQFVKDSTKSNTSVLNQTLSAIFQGAGQAGQVVIDQLMGLVGAHPQAASRDLLGLLGQNANLLSSITHLLPQGTSISQILSILNLLNNINALNQDIHQIPAVLNQTLAAIFQGAGQAGQVVIDQLLGLVGAKPQAASRDLLGLLGQNANLLSSITHLLPQGTSISTVLSILNMLNNINALNQDIHQIPALLQETLQGLLAGVQNIVPQKN
;
A
#
# COMPACT_ATOMS: atom_id res chain seq x y z
N MET A 1 8.53 -42.98 -10.43
CA MET A 1 9.22 -41.72 -10.09
C MET A 1 8.91 -41.43 -8.63
N ASN A 2 9.90 -41.09 -7.80
CA ASN A 2 9.61 -40.64 -6.43
C ASN A 2 9.21 -39.14 -6.44
N PHE A 3 8.89 -38.57 -5.28
CA PHE A 3 8.44 -37.18 -5.18
C PHE A 3 9.52 -36.17 -5.61
N SER A 4 10.76 -36.36 -5.18
CA SER A 4 11.89 -35.49 -5.55
C SER A 4 12.15 -35.51 -7.06
N ASP A 5 12.21 -36.70 -7.65
CA ASP A 5 12.37 -36.89 -9.09
C ASP A 5 11.23 -36.23 -9.87
N TYR A 6 10.01 -36.25 -9.32
CA TYR A 6 8.85 -35.61 -9.92
C TYR A 6 8.97 -34.09 -9.96
N LEU A 7 9.42 -33.45 -8.89
CA LEU A 7 9.62 -31.99 -8.92
C LEU A 7 10.69 -31.59 -9.94
N VAL A 8 11.77 -32.37 -10.04
CA VAL A 8 12.81 -32.16 -11.07
C VAL A 8 12.23 -32.34 -12.47
N TYR A 9 11.47 -33.40 -12.69
CA TYR A 9 10.78 -33.67 -13.96
C TYR A 9 9.83 -32.54 -14.34
N ALA A 10 8.90 -32.17 -13.44
CA ALA A 10 7.93 -31.10 -13.65
C ALA A 10 8.63 -29.78 -14.04
N LYS A 11 9.72 -29.45 -13.35
CA LYS A 11 10.53 -28.26 -13.64
C LYS A 11 11.22 -28.35 -15.00
N SER A 12 11.71 -29.52 -15.41
CA SER A 12 12.31 -29.70 -16.74
C SER A 12 11.29 -29.59 -17.88
N GLU A 13 10.05 -30.04 -17.66
CA GLU A 13 8.99 -30.00 -18.67
C GLU A 13 8.44 -28.60 -18.93
N MET A 14 8.78 -27.61 -18.11
CA MET A 14 8.50 -26.20 -18.37
C MET A 14 9.02 -25.71 -19.73
N ALA A 15 10.08 -26.33 -20.26
CA ALA A 15 10.61 -26.01 -21.59
C ALA A 15 9.82 -26.66 -22.75
N ASN A 16 8.97 -27.64 -22.45
CA ASN A 16 8.30 -28.50 -23.45
C ASN A 16 6.77 -28.49 -23.34
N LEU A 17 6.17 -27.48 -22.69
CA LEU A 17 4.71 -27.40 -22.46
C LEU A 17 3.86 -27.63 -23.74
N ASN A 18 4.40 -27.26 -24.91
CA ASN A 18 3.70 -27.40 -26.19
C ASN A 18 3.42 -28.85 -26.61
N GLN A 19 4.19 -29.82 -26.12
CA GLN A 19 4.01 -31.23 -26.50
C GLN A 19 2.77 -31.86 -25.85
N PHE A 20 2.33 -31.32 -24.72
CA PHE A 20 1.17 -31.82 -24.00
C PHE A 20 -0.11 -31.24 -24.58
N ARG A 21 -1.17 -32.05 -24.54
CA ARG A 21 -2.51 -31.66 -24.93
C ARG A 21 -3.16 -30.77 -23.88
N SER A 22 -2.96 -31.10 -22.61
CA SER A 22 -3.47 -30.34 -21.47
C SER A 22 -2.37 -30.14 -20.42
N ILE A 23 -2.37 -28.99 -19.76
CA ILE A 23 -1.50 -28.63 -18.65
C ILE A 23 -2.41 -28.36 -17.45
N CYS A 24 -2.36 -29.24 -16.46
CA CYS A 24 -3.12 -29.12 -15.22
C CYS A 24 -2.24 -28.51 -14.14
N ILE A 25 -2.57 -27.30 -13.73
CA ILE A 25 -1.87 -26.56 -12.68
C ILE A 25 -2.53 -26.86 -11.34
N VAL A 26 -1.74 -27.27 -10.35
CA VAL A 26 -2.18 -27.32 -8.95
C VAL A 26 -1.51 -26.15 -8.23
N MET A 27 -2.31 -25.25 -7.65
CA MET A 27 -1.79 -24.05 -7.00
C MET A 27 -2.49 -23.72 -5.70
N GLY A 28 -1.71 -23.16 -4.77
CA GLY A 28 -2.17 -22.63 -3.49
C GLY A 28 -2.59 -21.16 -3.54
N ASN A 29 -2.87 -20.59 -2.37
CA ASN A 29 -3.15 -19.15 -2.23
C ASN A 29 -1.87 -18.30 -2.39
N GLU A 30 -2.03 -16.97 -2.51
CA GLU A 30 -0.89 -16.06 -2.72
C GLU A 30 0.02 -15.93 -1.49
N SER A 31 -0.48 -16.32 -0.31
CA SER A 31 0.39 -16.43 0.86
C SER A 31 1.34 -17.60 0.75
N CYS A 32 1.13 -18.58 -0.14
CA CYS A 32 2.07 -19.68 -0.42
C CYS A 32 2.79 -20.19 0.84
N ASP A 33 2.01 -20.43 1.91
CA ASP A 33 2.53 -20.92 3.17
C ASP A 33 2.84 -22.42 3.07
N LEU A 34 3.22 -23.01 4.20
CA LEU A 34 3.59 -24.42 4.24
C LEU A 34 2.44 -25.32 3.76
N ASP A 35 1.20 -25.00 4.13
CA ASP A 35 0.03 -25.80 3.77
C ASP A 35 -0.29 -25.72 2.28
N SER A 36 -0.40 -24.51 1.75
CA SER A 36 -0.56 -24.26 0.31
C SER A 36 0.53 -24.93 -0.52
N THR A 37 1.79 -24.80 -0.10
CA THR A 37 2.95 -25.32 -0.83
C THR A 37 2.93 -26.84 -0.90
N ILE A 38 2.75 -27.50 0.25
CA ILE A 38 2.76 -28.96 0.32
C ILE A 38 1.50 -29.54 -0.32
N SER A 39 0.33 -28.94 -0.09
CA SER A 39 -0.91 -29.34 -0.75
C SER A 39 -0.74 -29.35 -2.27
N ALA A 40 -0.16 -28.29 -2.84
CA ALA A 40 0.02 -28.19 -4.29
C ALA A 40 1.02 -29.23 -4.82
N CYS A 41 2.21 -29.32 -4.21
CA CYS A 41 3.26 -30.24 -4.64
C CYS A 41 2.84 -31.71 -4.52
N VAL A 42 2.30 -32.11 -3.36
CA VAL A 42 1.90 -33.50 -3.11
C VAL A 42 0.70 -33.90 -3.97
N TYR A 43 -0.27 -33.01 -4.15
CA TYR A 43 -1.45 -33.33 -4.95
C TYR A 43 -1.12 -33.42 -6.45
N ALA A 44 -0.26 -32.54 -6.97
CA ALA A 44 0.22 -32.65 -8.35
C ALA A 44 1.02 -33.95 -8.59
N TYR A 45 1.87 -34.34 -7.63
CA TYR A 45 2.59 -35.62 -7.68
C TYR A 45 1.65 -36.82 -7.66
N PHE A 46 0.64 -36.79 -6.79
CA PHE A 46 -0.39 -37.82 -6.72
C PHE A 46 -1.09 -37.98 -8.07
N LEU A 47 -1.60 -36.88 -8.65
CA LEU A 47 -2.29 -36.88 -9.94
C LEU A 47 -1.41 -37.39 -11.07
N HIS A 48 -0.15 -36.95 -11.12
CA HIS A 48 0.84 -37.46 -12.08
C HIS A 48 1.01 -38.98 -11.96
N THR A 49 1.09 -39.50 -10.73
CA THR A 49 1.34 -40.93 -10.47
C THR A 49 0.15 -41.81 -10.85
N ILE A 50 -1.08 -41.32 -10.67
CA ILE A 50 -2.30 -42.08 -10.99
C ILE A 50 -2.85 -41.79 -12.40
N CYS A 51 -2.23 -40.87 -13.13
CA CYS A 51 -2.67 -40.48 -14.48
C CYS A 51 -2.59 -41.68 -15.44
N SER A 52 -3.67 -41.93 -16.17
CA SER A 52 -3.69 -42.99 -17.19
C SER A 52 -3.03 -42.58 -18.51
N ASN A 53 -2.88 -41.27 -18.78
CA ASN A 53 -2.35 -40.72 -20.03
C ASN A 53 -1.21 -39.70 -19.77
N PRO A 54 -0.07 -40.12 -19.20
CA PRO A 54 1.01 -39.22 -18.79
C PRO A 54 1.67 -38.46 -19.95
N ASP A 55 1.52 -38.94 -21.19
CA ASP A 55 2.03 -38.26 -22.39
C ASP A 55 1.09 -37.16 -22.92
N GLU A 56 -0.18 -37.14 -22.47
CA GLU A 56 -1.17 -36.14 -22.91
C GLU A 56 -1.35 -34.99 -21.91
N VAL A 57 -1.24 -35.28 -20.61
CA VAL A 57 -1.54 -34.32 -19.53
C VAL A 57 -0.34 -34.15 -18.62
N LEU A 58 0.14 -32.91 -18.50
CA LEU A 58 1.19 -32.56 -17.54
C LEU A 58 0.57 -31.95 -16.29
N TYR A 59 0.88 -32.51 -15.11
CA TYR A 59 0.51 -31.93 -13.82
C TYR A 59 1.68 -31.13 -13.25
N LEU A 60 1.48 -29.85 -12.98
CA LEU A 60 2.52 -28.96 -12.44
C LEU A 60 2.08 -28.34 -11.12
N PRO A 61 2.89 -28.43 -10.05
CA PRO A 61 2.67 -27.64 -8.86
C PRO A 61 3.25 -26.24 -9.06
N ILE A 62 2.41 -25.22 -8.96
CA ILE A 62 2.81 -23.82 -9.12
C ILE A 62 2.65 -23.08 -7.79
N MET A 63 3.75 -22.50 -7.33
CA MET A 63 3.78 -21.62 -6.17
C MET A 63 3.21 -20.26 -6.58
N ASN A 64 2.08 -19.86 -5.99
CA ASN A 64 1.37 -18.63 -6.32
C ASN A 64 2.05 -17.37 -5.72
N THR A 65 3.36 -17.26 -5.91
CA THR A 65 4.19 -16.15 -5.44
C THR A 65 5.48 -16.13 -6.26
N ASN A 66 6.28 -15.08 -6.13
CA ASN A 66 7.57 -15.00 -6.79
C ASN A 66 8.69 -15.66 -5.98
N GLN A 67 9.78 -16.01 -6.66
CA GLN A 67 10.94 -16.67 -6.04
C GLN A 67 11.53 -15.88 -4.86
N ASN A 68 11.58 -14.55 -4.96
CA ASN A 68 12.16 -13.71 -3.91
C ASN A 68 11.33 -13.79 -2.62
N THR A 69 10.01 -13.67 -2.72
CA THR A 69 9.08 -13.73 -1.58
C THR A 69 9.03 -15.14 -1.00
N PHE A 70 9.02 -16.17 -1.84
CA PHE A 70 9.11 -17.56 -1.39
C PHE A 70 10.43 -17.85 -0.66
N GLY A 71 11.52 -17.25 -1.12
CA GLY A 71 12.85 -17.37 -0.52
C GLY A 71 12.92 -17.00 0.96
N LEU A 72 11.99 -16.16 1.44
CA LEU A 72 11.87 -15.68 2.82
C LEU A 72 11.20 -16.70 3.77
N ARG A 73 10.64 -17.79 3.24
CA ARG A 73 9.92 -18.83 3.98
C ARG A 73 10.88 -19.91 4.45
N HIS A 74 11.66 -19.56 5.46
CA HIS A 74 12.69 -20.42 6.04
C HIS A 74 12.14 -21.77 6.50
N GLU A 75 10.93 -21.83 7.03
CA GLU A 75 10.23 -23.07 7.39
C GLU A 75 10.00 -24.00 6.20
N ILE A 76 9.64 -23.45 5.04
CA ILE A 76 9.43 -24.23 3.81
C ILE A 76 10.77 -24.71 3.27
N ARG A 77 11.79 -23.84 3.27
CA ARG A 77 13.17 -24.21 2.88
C ARG A 77 13.71 -25.34 3.74
N TRP A 78 13.52 -25.24 5.05
CA TRP A 78 13.94 -26.27 5.99
C TRP A 78 13.19 -27.58 5.76
N PHE A 79 11.88 -27.51 5.52
CA PHE A 79 11.03 -28.69 5.37
C PHE A 79 11.24 -29.42 4.04
N LEU A 80 11.31 -28.70 2.92
CA LEU A 80 11.54 -29.28 1.59
C LEU A 80 13.01 -29.62 1.31
N LYS A 81 13.96 -29.04 2.04
CA LYS A 81 15.41 -29.29 1.88
C LYS A 81 15.82 -29.06 0.42
N ASP A 82 16.45 -30.06 -0.21
CA ASP A 82 16.95 -29.99 -1.59
C ASP A 82 15.81 -29.73 -2.60
N ASN A 83 14.59 -30.19 -2.31
CA ASN A 83 13.42 -29.98 -3.16
C ASN A 83 12.96 -28.51 -3.20
N PHE A 84 13.37 -27.67 -2.26
CA PHE A 84 13.01 -26.25 -2.26
C PHE A 84 13.45 -25.54 -3.55
N SER A 85 14.56 -25.98 -4.15
CA SER A 85 15.08 -25.41 -5.40
C SER A 85 14.34 -25.88 -6.65
N ASN A 86 13.52 -26.94 -6.55
CA ASN A 86 12.84 -27.59 -7.66
C ASN A 86 11.38 -27.15 -7.82
N VAL A 87 10.86 -26.27 -6.96
CA VAL A 87 9.53 -25.69 -7.15
C VAL A 87 9.52 -24.72 -8.34
N ILE A 88 8.31 -24.47 -8.85
CA ILE A 88 8.02 -23.62 -10.00
C ILE A 88 7.14 -22.47 -9.50
N PHE A 89 7.42 -21.24 -9.93
CA PHE A 89 6.71 -20.05 -9.52
C PHE A 89 5.68 -19.60 -10.56
N ILE A 90 4.69 -18.83 -10.13
CA ILE A 90 3.65 -18.29 -11.01
C ILE A 90 4.22 -17.43 -12.15
N ASP A 91 5.36 -16.76 -11.90
CA ASP A 91 6.04 -15.93 -12.89
C ASP A 91 6.82 -16.75 -13.94
N ASP A 92 7.07 -18.04 -13.68
CA ASP A 92 7.79 -18.92 -14.61
C ASP A 92 6.88 -19.42 -15.75
N ILE A 93 5.56 -19.19 -15.65
CA ILE A 93 4.56 -19.74 -16.57
C ILE A 93 3.52 -18.70 -17.00
N ASN A 94 3.28 -18.60 -18.31
CA ASN A 94 2.24 -17.72 -18.83
C ASN A 94 0.88 -18.44 -18.86
N LEU A 95 0.16 -18.41 -17.74
CA LEU A 95 -1.15 -19.05 -17.63
C LEU A 95 -2.18 -18.49 -18.63
N ASN A 96 -2.13 -17.19 -18.94
CA ASN A 96 -3.07 -16.59 -19.91
C ASN A 96 -2.88 -17.16 -21.31
N GLU A 97 -1.64 -17.41 -21.71
CA GLU A 97 -1.34 -18.03 -23.00
C GLU A 97 -1.84 -19.48 -23.06
N LEU A 98 -1.62 -20.28 -22.01
CA LEU A 98 -2.15 -21.65 -21.95
C LEU A 98 -3.69 -21.68 -21.97
N TYR A 99 -4.32 -20.73 -21.30
CA TYR A 99 -5.77 -20.56 -21.31
C TYR A 99 -6.30 -20.20 -22.70
N ASP A 100 -5.68 -19.21 -23.35
CA ASP A 100 -6.08 -18.76 -24.70
C ASP A 100 -5.87 -19.89 -25.75
N GLN A 101 -4.88 -20.76 -25.53
CA GLN A 101 -4.65 -21.98 -26.32
C GLN A 101 -5.59 -23.14 -25.99
N LYS A 102 -6.47 -23.00 -24.98
CA LYS A 102 -7.37 -24.05 -24.47
C LYS A 102 -6.64 -25.30 -23.97
N LYS A 103 -5.45 -25.11 -23.40
CA LYS A 103 -4.64 -26.16 -22.79
C LYS A 103 -4.63 -26.13 -21.27
N LEU A 104 -5.16 -25.07 -20.65
CA LEU A 104 -5.07 -24.86 -19.20
C LEU A 104 -6.24 -25.50 -18.44
N GLU A 105 -5.89 -26.28 -17.42
CA GLU A 105 -6.78 -26.67 -16.33
C GLU A 105 -6.15 -26.23 -15.01
N ILE A 106 -6.97 -25.82 -14.03
CA ILE A 106 -6.49 -25.36 -12.72
C ILE A 106 -7.20 -26.12 -11.60
N ILE A 107 -6.42 -26.60 -10.64
CA ILE A 107 -6.86 -27.15 -9.37
C ILE A 107 -6.42 -26.18 -8.27
N LEU A 108 -7.38 -25.67 -7.52
CA LEU A 108 -7.10 -24.79 -6.39
C LEU A 108 -7.01 -25.64 -5.12
N VAL A 109 -5.91 -25.49 -4.39
CA VAL A 109 -5.74 -26.04 -3.04
C VAL A 109 -5.61 -24.89 -2.05
N ASP A 110 -6.12 -25.03 -0.83
CA ASP A 110 -5.97 -24.04 0.25
C ASP A 110 -6.52 -22.63 -0.09
N HIS A 111 -7.39 -22.58 -1.11
CA HIS A 111 -8.27 -21.47 -1.47
C HIS A 111 -9.29 -21.95 -2.51
N HIS A 112 -10.34 -21.15 -2.74
CA HIS A 112 -11.46 -21.52 -3.60
C HIS A 112 -11.81 -20.49 -4.67
N TYR A 113 -10.94 -19.52 -4.94
CA TYR A 113 -11.24 -18.45 -5.90
C TYR A 113 -10.00 -17.74 -6.47
N LEU A 114 -10.03 -17.48 -7.78
CA LEU A 114 -9.08 -16.61 -8.46
C LEU A 114 -9.74 -15.29 -8.90
N HIS A 115 -9.09 -14.16 -8.61
CA HIS A 115 -9.50 -12.83 -9.07
C HIS A 115 -9.09 -12.58 -10.55
N SER A 116 -9.43 -13.48 -11.49
CA SER A 116 -9.05 -13.35 -12.90
C SER A 116 -9.97 -14.14 -13.85
N LYS A 117 -9.83 -13.92 -15.16
CA LYS A 117 -10.51 -14.73 -16.21
C LYS A 117 -10.16 -16.22 -16.12
N LEU A 118 -9.01 -16.56 -15.51
CA LEU A 118 -8.55 -17.93 -15.36
C LEU A 118 -9.43 -18.75 -14.40
N ASN A 119 -10.32 -18.11 -13.63
CA ASN A 119 -11.28 -18.81 -12.79
C ASN A 119 -12.21 -19.74 -13.60
N GLU A 120 -12.36 -19.51 -14.91
CA GLU A 120 -13.08 -20.40 -15.83
C GLU A 120 -12.33 -21.69 -16.17
N ALA A 121 -11.00 -21.71 -15.98
CA ALA A 121 -10.16 -22.89 -16.18
C ALA A 121 -10.11 -23.80 -14.93
N VAL A 122 -10.72 -23.38 -13.82
CA VAL A 122 -10.71 -24.16 -12.59
C VAL A 122 -11.59 -25.39 -12.78
N VAL A 123 -11.02 -26.57 -12.51
CA VAL A 123 -11.67 -27.87 -12.65
C VAL A 123 -11.89 -28.57 -11.31
N GLU A 124 -11.15 -28.22 -10.26
CA GLU A 124 -11.30 -28.77 -8.92
C GLU A 124 -10.87 -27.78 -7.83
N ILE A 125 -11.50 -27.89 -6.66
CA ILE A 125 -11.21 -27.07 -5.47
C ILE A 125 -11.10 -27.97 -4.24
N ILE A 126 -10.00 -27.83 -3.50
CA ILE A 126 -9.80 -28.45 -2.19
C ILE A 126 -9.41 -27.34 -1.21
N ASP A 127 -10.29 -26.99 -0.28
CA ASP A 127 -10.04 -25.85 0.61
C ASP A 127 -10.63 -26.07 2.02
N HIS A 128 -10.05 -25.41 3.01
CA HIS A 128 -10.49 -25.44 4.39
C HIS A 128 -10.96 -24.09 4.93
N HIS A 129 -10.94 -23.05 4.10
CA HIS A 129 -11.43 -21.73 4.45
C HIS A 129 -12.96 -21.60 4.39
N GLN A 130 -13.49 -20.58 5.07
CA GLN A 130 -14.90 -20.21 4.94
C GLN A 130 -15.18 -19.73 3.51
N ILE A 131 -16.23 -20.28 2.89
CA ILE A 131 -16.68 -19.90 1.55
C ILE A 131 -17.07 -18.42 1.55
N LYS A 132 -16.44 -17.64 0.68
CA LYS A 132 -16.88 -16.28 0.39
C LYS A 132 -18.11 -16.33 -0.53
N LYS A 133 -19.09 -15.48 -0.33
CA LYS A 133 -20.29 -15.45 -1.19
C LYS A 133 -19.89 -15.20 -2.65
N ASP A 134 -20.51 -15.93 -3.58
CA ASP A 134 -20.32 -15.81 -5.04
C ASP A 134 -18.88 -16.06 -5.55
N SER A 135 -18.05 -16.74 -4.75
CA SER A 135 -16.64 -17.02 -5.07
C SER A 135 -16.42 -18.31 -5.87
N ILE A 136 -17.34 -19.27 -5.79
CA ILE A 136 -17.20 -20.56 -6.46
C ILE A 136 -18.01 -20.53 -7.76
N LEU A 137 -17.32 -20.57 -8.90
CA LEU A 137 -17.95 -20.62 -10.23
C LEU A 137 -18.10 -22.05 -10.78
N LEU A 138 -17.43 -23.02 -10.14
CA LEU A 138 -17.46 -24.41 -10.54
C LEU A 138 -18.86 -24.98 -10.36
N LYS A 139 -19.42 -25.55 -11.43
CA LYS A 139 -20.78 -26.10 -11.42
C LYS A 139 -20.84 -27.55 -10.94
N ASP A 140 -19.76 -28.30 -11.13
CA ASP A 140 -19.68 -29.67 -10.67
C ASP A 140 -19.36 -29.71 -9.18
N SER A 141 -20.38 -30.01 -8.38
CA SER A 141 -20.24 -30.13 -6.93
C SER A 141 -19.32 -31.26 -6.49
N SER A 142 -19.11 -32.29 -7.33
CA SER A 142 -18.25 -33.42 -6.98
C SER A 142 -16.76 -33.07 -7.00
N ALA A 143 -16.40 -32.02 -7.76
CA ALA A 143 -15.05 -31.47 -7.84
C ALA A 143 -14.81 -30.34 -6.82
N ILE A 144 -15.73 -30.12 -5.88
CA ILE A 144 -15.58 -29.13 -4.81
C ILE A 144 -15.51 -29.87 -3.46
N LYS A 145 -14.35 -29.82 -2.82
CA LYS A 145 -14.11 -30.32 -1.47
C LYS A 145 -13.75 -29.16 -0.57
N ILE A 146 -14.76 -28.60 0.11
CA ILE A 146 -14.55 -27.52 1.08
C ILE A 146 -15.08 -27.95 2.45
N GLU A 147 -14.19 -28.05 3.43
CA GLU A 147 -14.54 -28.45 4.80
C GLU A 147 -13.69 -27.68 5.81
N LEU A 148 -14.31 -27.15 6.87
CA LEU A 148 -13.59 -26.43 7.93
C LEU A 148 -12.77 -27.42 8.77
N VAL A 149 -11.51 -27.61 8.40
CA VAL A 149 -10.50 -28.39 9.13
C VAL A 149 -9.27 -27.53 9.45
N GLY A 150 -8.35 -28.05 10.25
CA GLY A 150 -7.15 -27.32 10.68
C GLY A 150 -6.16 -27.04 9.56
N SER A 151 -6.06 -27.92 8.57
CA SER A 151 -5.12 -27.83 7.44
C SER A 151 -5.74 -28.36 6.14
N CYS A 152 -5.46 -27.72 5.00
CA CYS A 152 -5.79 -28.21 3.67
C CYS A 152 -5.11 -29.55 3.37
N CYS A 153 -3.88 -29.79 3.87
CA CYS A 153 -3.21 -31.09 3.78
C CYS A 153 -4.02 -32.24 4.40
N THR A 154 -4.90 -31.97 5.37
CA THR A 154 -5.86 -32.98 5.88
C THR A 154 -6.79 -33.46 4.77
N LEU A 155 -7.32 -32.55 3.94
CA LEU A 155 -8.24 -32.86 2.85
C LEU A 155 -7.51 -33.50 1.65
N VAL A 156 -6.30 -33.04 1.35
CA VAL A 156 -5.43 -33.66 0.33
C VAL A 156 -5.10 -35.10 0.73
N ALA A 157 -4.69 -35.32 1.98
CA ALA A 157 -4.42 -36.65 2.52
C ALA A 157 -5.65 -37.55 2.47
N GLU A 158 -6.84 -37.06 2.85
CA GLU A 158 -8.10 -37.80 2.76
C GLU A 158 -8.35 -38.32 1.34
N LYS A 159 -8.16 -37.47 0.31
CA LYS A 159 -8.35 -37.86 -1.09
C LYS A 159 -7.32 -38.89 -1.55
N ILE A 160 -6.06 -38.73 -1.16
CA ILE A 160 -5.00 -39.69 -1.52
C ILE A 160 -5.25 -41.04 -0.86
N LEU A 161 -5.59 -41.07 0.43
CA LEU A 161 -5.88 -42.29 1.19
C LEU A 161 -7.12 -43.04 0.67
N ALA A 162 -8.09 -42.33 0.10
CA ALA A 162 -9.26 -42.93 -0.54
C ALA A 162 -9.00 -43.53 -1.94
N SER A 163 -7.78 -43.39 -2.47
CA SER A 163 -7.40 -43.84 -3.80
C SER A 163 -6.56 -45.14 -3.77
N ASN A 164 -6.19 -45.66 -4.95
CA ASN A 164 -5.24 -46.78 -5.07
C ASN A 164 -3.76 -46.34 -5.01
N PHE A 165 -3.48 -45.07 -4.69
CA PHE A 165 -2.12 -44.57 -4.58
C PHE A 165 -1.39 -45.25 -3.42
N LYS A 166 -0.19 -45.76 -3.71
CA LYS A 166 0.66 -46.38 -2.69
C LYS A 166 1.34 -45.30 -1.85
N MET A 167 0.71 -44.97 -0.72
CA MET A 167 1.28 -44.06 0.27
C MET A 167 2.69 -44.50 0.68
N THR A 168 3.63 -43.56 0.69
CA THR A 168 5.04 -43.75 1.09
C THR A 168 5.33 -42.97 2.37
N ASP A 169 6.36 -43.34 3.12
CA ASP A 169 6.86 -42.59 4.29
C ASP A 169 7.12 -41.10 3.97
N GLU A 170 7.71 -40.80 2.79
CA GLU A 170 8.00 -39.43 2.36
C GLU A 170 6.72 -38.59 2.19
N ILE A 171 5.75 -39.06 1.42
CA ILE A 171 4.46 -38.36 1.23
C ILE A 171 3.69 -38.24 2.54
N ALA A 172 3.69 -39.27 3.38
CA ALA A 172 3.07 -39.19 4.70
C ALA A 172 3.76 -38.14 5.59
N TYR A 173 5.10 -38.08 5.59
CA TYR A 173 5.86 -37.05 6.29
C TYR A 173 5.53 -35.64 5.79
N LEU A 174 5.50 -35.45 4.47
CA LEU A 174 5.19 -34.16 3.86
C LEU A 174 3.80 -33.70 4.25
N LEU A 175 2.78 -34.56 4.19
CA LEU A 175 1.40 -34.22 4.60
C LEU A 175 1.27 -33.99 6.12
N THR A 176 1.99 -34.76 6.95
CA THR A 176 1.94 -34.61 8.42
C THR A 176 2.44 -33.23 8.87
N GLY A 177 3.50 -32.69 8.25
CA GLY A 177 4.13 -31.43 8.66
C GLY A 177 3.18 -30.23 8.74
N PRO A 178 2.48 -29.86 7.65
CA PRO A 178 1.47 -28.80 7.65
C PRO A 178 0.32 -29.08 8.63
N ILE A 179 -0.19 -30.32 8.68
CA ILE A 179 -1.28 -30.69 9.59
C ILE A 179 -0.90 -30.38 11.04
N ILE A 180 0.27 -30.82 11.51
CA ILE A 180 0.71 -30.53 12.89
C ILE A 180 1.06 -29.05 13.07
N PHE A 181 1.56 -28.36 12.04
CA PHE A 181 1.93 -26.96 12.14
C PHE A 181 0.71 -26.06 12.30
N ASP A 182 -0.31 -26.22 11.44
CA ASP A 182 -1.50 -25.38 11.45
C ASP A 182 -2.44 -25.68 12.61
N THR A 183 -2.48 -26.95 13.05
CA THR A 183 -3.23 -27.36 14.25
C THR A 183 -2.50 -27.04 15.56
N VAL A 184 -1.29 -26.47 15.50
CA VAL A 184 -0.47 -26.13 16.68
C VAL A 184 -0.18 -27.37 17.52
N ASN A 185 0.28 -28.44 16.85
CA ASN A 185 0.50 -29.77 17.39
C ASN A 185 -0.71 -30.30 18.19
N PHE A 186 -1.90 -30.15 17.60
CA PHE A 186 -3.18 -30.54 18.21
C PHE A 186 -3.50 -29.87 19.57
N SER A 187 -2.93 -28.70 19.83
CA SER A 187 -3.15 -27.97 21.08
C SER A 187 -4.62 -27.56 21.22
N SER A 188 -5.26 -28.05 22.29
CA SER A 188 -6.64 -27.71 22.63
C SER A 188 -6.83 -26.22 22.93
N SER A 189 -5.80 -25.53 23.45
CA SER A 189 -5.86 -24.10 23.74
C SER A 189 -5.81 -23.22 22.48
N ALA A 190 -5.30 -23.75 21.36
CA ALA A 190 -5.26 -23.03 20.09
C ALA A 190 -6.62 -23.05 19.35
N GLY A 191 -7.47 -24.06 19.63
CA GLY A 191 -8.82 -24.15 19.06
C GLY A 191 -8.87 -24.32 17.53
N LYS A 192 -7.79 -24.81 16.92
CA LYS A 192 -7.67 -24.97 15.45
C LYS A 192 -7.83 -26.42 14.96
N THR A 193 -7.82 -27.38 15.87
CA THR A 193 -7.87 -28.81 15.53
C THR A 193 -9.30 -29.29 15.38
N THR A 194 -9.56 -30.15 14.39
CA THR A 194 -10.80 -30.90 14.25
C THR A 194 -10.59 -32.40 14.44
N GLU A 195 -11.68 -33.14 14.64
CA GLU A 195 -11.63 -34.61 14.72
C GLU A 195 -11.07 -35.23 13.43
N LYS A 196 -11.38 -34.64 12.26
CA LYS A 196 -10.88 -35.10 10.97
C LYS A 196 -9.36 -34.94 10.87
N ASP A 197 -8.79 -33.84 11.35
CA ASP A 197 -7.33 -33.65 11.39
C ASP A 197 -6.65 -34.78 12.18
N GLN A 198 -7.21 -35.13 13.35
CA GLN A 198 -6.67 -36.21 14.20
C GLN A 198 -6.82 -37.59 13.55
N GLN A 199 -7.96 -37.87 12.91
CA GLN A 199 -8.21 -39.14 12.22
C GLN A 199 -7.27 -39.34 11.03
N ILE A 200 -7.13 -38.33 10.17
CA ILE A 200 -6.25 -38.37 9.01
C ILE A 200 -4.79 -38.44 9.44
N TYR A 201 -4.39 -37.65 10.43
CA TYR A 201 -3.06 -37.76 11.03
C TYR A 201 -2.78 -39.18 11.50
N ALA A 202 -3.68 -39.80 12.30
CA ALA A 202 -3.50 -41.16 12.78
C ALA A 202 -3.33 -42.19 11.64
N GLN A 203 -4.02 -42.01 10.50
CA GLN A 203 -3.83 -42.86 9.33
C GLN A 203 -2.46 -42.64 8.67
N LEU A 204 -2.03 -41.39 8.49
CA LEU A 204 -0.71 -41.06 7.94
C LEU A 204 0.43 -41.67 8.78
N GLN A 205 0.28 -41.70 10.11
CA GLN A 205 1.27 -42.30 11.01
C GLN A 205 1.49 -43.79 10.76
N THR A 206 0.52 -44.52 10.18
CA THR A 206 0.71 -45.95 9.85
C THR A 206 1.72 -46.19 8.72
N TYR A 207 2.00 -45.15 7.93
CA TYR A 207 2.98 -45.16 6.83
C TYR A 207 4.32 -44.51 7.21
N ARG A 208 4.37 -43.87 8.39
CA ARG A 208 5.58 -43.25 8.94
C ARG A 208 6.46 -44.32 9.58
N HIS A 209 7.61 -44.59 8.98
CA HIS A 209 8.62 -45.53 9.45
C HIS A 209 9.85 -44.80 10.01
N SER A 210 10.02 -43.53 9.66
CA SER A 210 11.11 -42.69 10.19
C SER A 210 10.90 -42.36 11.68
N PRO A 211 11.96 -42.44 12.53
CA PRO A 211 11.87 -42.22 13.99
C PRO A 211 11.70 -40.74 14.39
N ILE A 212 11.29 -39.87 13.47
CA ILE A 212 11.11 -38.44 13.75
C ILE A 212 9.88 -38.27 14.64
N ASP A 213 10.11 -37.79 15.86
CA ASP A 213 9.08 -37.34 16.79
C ASP A 213 8.37 -36.12 16.22
N ASP A 214 7.06 -36.20 16.03
CA ASP A 214 6.29 -35.10 15.44
C ASP A 214 6.20 -33.87 16.36
N SER A 215 6.36 -34.04 17.68
CA SER A 215 6.53 -32.89 18.58
C SER A 215 7.82 -32.13 18.27
N LYS A 216 8.90 -32.87 18.00
CA LYS A 216 10.17 -32.31 17.58
C LYS A 216 10.08 -31.66 16.19
N LEU A 217 9.36 -32.30 15.26
CA LEU A 217 9.07 -31.74 13.93
C LEU A 217 8.33 -30.40 14.03
N TYR A 218 7.27 -30.33 14.84
CA TYR A 218 6.54 -29.10 15.09
C TYR A 218 7.44 -28.00 15.65
N GLU A 219 8.25 -28.31 16.66
CA GLU A 219 9.18 -27.34 17.26
C GLU A 219 10.23 -26.84 16.26
N ASP A 220 10.75 -27.70 15.40
CA ASP A 220 11.75 -27.31 14.40
C ASP A 220 11.14 -26.50 13.25
N LEU A 221 9.91 -26.82 12.81
CA LEU A 221 9.13 -25.98 11.90
C LEU A 221 8.86 -24.60 12.52
N ARG A 222 8.44 -24.58 13.79
CA ARG A 222 8.16 -23.35 14.53
C ARG A 222 9.39 -22.47 14.65
N LYS A 223 10.54 -23.03 15.04
CA LYS A 223 11.82 -22.33 15.10
C LYS A 223 12.22 -21.77 13.74
N SER A 224 12.12 -22.58 12.69
CA SER A 224 12.46 -22.15 11.33
C SER A 224 11.55 -21.02 10.84
N SER A 225 10.26 -21.05 11.17
CA SER A 225 9.32 -19.98 10.80
C SER A 225 9.62 -18.64 11.48
N CYS A 226 10.24 -18.69 12.66
CA CYS A 226 10.65 -17.52 13.44
C CYS A 226 12.09 -17.11 13.18
N ASP A 227 12.84 -17.89 12.40
CA ASP A 227 14.22 -17.57 12.07
C ASP A 227 14.26 -16.37 11.13
N ILE A 228 14.92 -15.31 11.59
CA ILE A 228 15.12 -14.05 10.87
C ILE A 228 16.58 -13.87 10.45
N THR A 229 17.42 -14.89 10.63
CA THR A 229 18.85 -14.83 10.31
C THR A 229 19.03 -14.51 8.83
N GLY A 230 19.83 -13.49 8.54
CA GLY A 230 20.13 -13.06 7.18
C GLY A 230 19.03 -12.23 6.50
N LEU A 231 17.91 -11.93 7.16
CA LEU A 231 16.85 -11.08 6.61
C LEU A 231 17.15 -9.60 6.83
N SER A 232 16.97 -8.80 5.78
CA SER A 232 16.96 -7.34 5.86
C SER A 232 15.63 -6.81 6.44
N ILE A 233 15.56 -5.52 6.78
CA ILE A 233 14.30 -4.88 7.22
C ILE A 233 13.23 -5.00 6.13
N GLN A 234 13.62 -4.82 4.86
CA GLN A 234 12.77 -4.98 3.69
C GLN A 234 12.21 -6.41 3.64
N ASP A 235 13.04 -7.43 3.87
CA ASP A 235 12.62 -8.84 3.86
C ASP A 235 11.65 -9.15 5.01
N LEU A 236 11.93 -8.63 6.21
CA LEU A 236 11.08 -8.79 7.39
C LEU A 236 9.68 -8.19 7.15
N LEU A 237 9.63 -7.04 6.49
CA LEU A 237 8.38 -6.40 6.10
C LEU A 237 7.65 -7.18 4.99
N GLN A 238 8.40 -7.76 4.05
CA GLN A 238 7.86 -8.45 2.88
C GLN A 238 7.26 -9.84 3.19
N LYS A 239 7.70 -10.50 4.26
CA LYS A 239 7.38 -11.91 4.56
C LYS A 239 5.86 -12.19 4.67
N ASP A 240 5.09 -11.29 5.28
CA ASP A 240 3.62 -11.44 5.41
C ASP A 240 2.90 -10.11 5.14
N VAL A 241 2.89 -9.71 3.86
CA VAL A 241 2.22 -8.49 3.39
C VAL A 241 0.80 -8.75 2.90
N LYS A 242 -0.07 -7.77 3.13
CA LYS A 242 -1.38 -7.65 2.47
C LYS A 242 -1.52 -6.24 1.91
N PRO A 243 -1.65 -6.08 0.58
CA PRO A 243 -1.87 -4.76 -0.01
C PRO A 243 -3.28 -4.26 0.30
N ILE A 244 -3.39 -2.97 0.59
CA ILE A 244 -4.66 -2.25 0.82
C ILE A 244 -4.73 -1.14 -0.23
N ILE A 245 -5.55 -1.34 -1.25
CA ILE A 245 -5.57 -0.47 -2.44
C ILE A 245 -6.87 0.34 -2.45
N GLY A 246 -6.75 1.66 -2.41
CA GLY A 246 -7.82 2.64 -2.69
C GLY A 246 -7.51 3.46 -3.93
N SER A 247 -8.41 4.37 -4.30
CA SER A 247 -8.22 5.20 -5.51
C SER A 247 -7.09 6.22 -5.37
N ASN A 248 -6.90 6.77 -4.17
CA ASN A 248 -5.96 7.87 -3.91
C ASN A 248 -4.86 7.50 -2.90
N LEU A 249 -5.03 6.35 -2.23
CA LEU A 249 -4.18 5.90 -1.14
C LEU A 249 -3.93 4.40 -1.29
N ARG A 250 -2.65 4.03 -1.32
CA ARG A 250 -2.19 2.64 -1.33
C ARG A 250 -1.37 2.36 -0.08
N LEU A 251 -1.82 1.45 0.77
CA LEU A 251 -1.08 1.03 1.96
C LEU A 251 -0.66 -0.44 1.82
N ILE A 252 0.39 -0.82 2.55
CA ILE A 252 0.74 -2.22 2.77
C ILE A 252 0.53 -2.53 4.24
N MET A 253 -0.15 -3.62 4.56
CA MET A 253 -0.16 -4.15 5.92
C MET A 253 0.83 -5.29 6.04
N SER A 254 1.84 -5.13 6.88
CA SER A 254 2.90 -6.12 7.15
C SER A 254 2.73 -6.72 8.54
N SER A 255 2.65 -8.05 8.63
CA SER A 255 2.82 -8.76 9.91
C SER A 255 4.29 -9.15 10.05
N LEU A 256 4.96 -8.61 11.07
CA LEU A 256 6.34 -8.98 11.37
C LEU A 256 6.41 -10.41 11.94
N PRO A 257 7.54 -11.10 11.74
CA PRO A 257 7.77 -12.42 12.35
C PRO A 257 7.54 -12.42 13.86
N MET A 258 7.16 -13.57 14.40
CA MET A 258 6.97 -13.71 15.85
C MET A 258 8.24 -13.34 16.60
N ASP A 259 8.08 -12.64 17.73
CA ASP A 259 9.14 -12.14 18.59
C ASP A 259 10.05 -11.05 17.96
N TYR A 260 9.74 -10.60 16.75
CA TYR A 260 10.33 -9.41 16.15
C TYR A 260 9.33 -8.25 16.19
N THR A 261 9.49 -7.38 17.19
CA THR A 261 8.53 -6.31 17.49
C THR A 261 8.66 -5.12 16.55
N VAL A 262 7.57 -4.37 16.35
CA VAL A 262 7.61 -3.10 15.60
C VAL A 262 8.60 -2.12 16.22
N GLU A 263 8.66 -2.08 17.55
CA GLU A 263 9.67 -1.32 18.29
C GLU A 263 11.10 -1.72 17.93
N LYS A 264 11.38 -3.02 17.86
CA LYS A 264 12.71 -3.52 17.48
C LYS A 264 13.07 -3.10 16.05
N LEU A 265 12.14 -3.23 15.11
CA LEU A 265 12.31 -2.73 13.74
C LEU A 265 12.66 -1.25 13.73
N ILE A 266 11.87 -0.42 14.42
CA ILE A 266 12.07 1.03 14.47
C ILE A 266 13.43 1.40 15.10
N ASN A 267 13.88 0.66 16.11
CA ASN A 267 15.18 0.87 16.75
C ASN A 267 16.36 0.48 15.85
N GLU A 268 16.17 -0.46 14.92
CA GLU A 268 17.17 -0.89 13.96
C GLU A 268 17.25 0.01 12.72
N LEU A 269 16.20 0.80 12.44
CA LEU A 269 16.19 1.79 11.36
C LEU A 269 17.24 2.88 11.62
N LYS A 270 18.17 3.05 10.67
CA LYS A 270 19.10 4.19 10.67
C LYS A 270 18.47 5.46 10.12
N ASN A 271 17.60 5.29 9.12
CA ASN A 271 16.83 6.34 8.45
C ASN A 271 15.59 5.69 7.79
N LEU A 272 14.86 6.46 6.98
CA LEU A 272 13.65 5.99 6.32
C LEU A 272 13.89 5.26 4.99
N ASN A 273 15.14 5.08 4.55
CA ASN A 273 15.44 4.52 3.23
C ASN A 273 14.94 3.09 3.10
N ASP A 274 15.12 2.25 4.13
CA ASP A 274 14.65 0.86 4.09
C ASP A 274 13.12 0.78 3.93
N LEU A 275 12.39 1.66 4.64
CA LEU A 275 10.93 1.77 4.51
C LEU A 275 10.53 2.31 3.13
N ASN A 276 11.19 3.35 2.64
CA ASN A 276 10.90 3.94 1.32
C ASN A 276 11.20 2.96 0.18
N GLU A 277 12.30 2.22 0.27
CA GLU A 277 12.67 1.21 -0.71
C GLU A 277 11.65 0.06 -0.69
N PHE A 278 11.29 -0.43 0.50
CA PHE A 278 10.22 -1.42 0.65
C PHE A 278 8.91 -0.96 -0.01
N LEU A 279 8.48 0.28 0.25
CA LEU A 279 7.27 0.85 -0.36
C LEU A 279 7.39 0.97 -1.89
N SER A 280 8.56 1.36 -2.41
CA SER A 280 8.80 1.46 -3.85
C SER A 280 8.69 0.11 -4.56
N LYS A 281 9.21 -0.97 -3.95
CA LYS A 281 9.14 -2.35 -4.46
C LYS A 281 7.73 -2.94 -4.39
N ASN A 282 6.87 -2.40 -3.52
CA ASN A 282 5.47 -2.81 -3.37
C ASN A 282 4.54 -1.87 -4.14
N ASP A 283 4.83 -1.73 -5.44
CA ASP A 283 4.11 -0.88 -6.41
C ASP A 283 3.93 0.57 -5.94
N ASN A 284 5.02 1.17 -5.44
CA ASN A 284 5.04 2.55 -4.95
C ASN A 284 3.93 2.85 -3.93
N ALA A 285 3.77 1.98 -2.94
CA ALA A 285 2.82 2.20 -1.85
C ALA A 285 3.11 3.51 -1.09
N ASP A 286 2.06 4.11 -0.55
CA ASP A 286 2.10 5.40 0.16
C ASP A 286 2.41 5.25 1.65
N GLY A 287 2.40 4.02 2.18
CA GLY A 287 2.67 3.76 3.58
C GLY A 287 2.57 2.28 3.94
N VAL A 288 3.09 1.94 5.11
CA VAL A 288 3.05 0.61 5.69
C VAL A 288 2.44 0.66 7.09
N ILE A 289 1.48 -0.23 7.35
CA ILE A 289 0.94 -0.55 8.67
C ILE A 289 1.64 -1.83 9.14
N MET A 290 2.33 -1.78 10.26
CA MET A 290 3.10 -2.89 10.83
C MET A 290 2.39 -3.46 12.04
N THR A 291 2.28 -4.77 12.12
CA THR A 291 1.79 -5.47 13.32
C THR A 291 2.80 -6.51 13.77
N SER A 292 2.94 -6.70 15.08
CA SER A 292 3.80 -7.76 15.62
C SER A 292 3.15 -8.47 16.80
N VAL A 293 3.56 -9.71 17.03
CA VAL A 293 3.24 -10.48 18.22
C VAL A 293 4.52 -11.02 18.84
N GLU A 294 4.66 -10.87 20.14
CA GLU A 294 5.76 -11.39 20.94
C GLU A 294 5.17 -12.27 22.03
N VAL A 295 5.72 -13.47 22.22
CA VAL A 295 5.29 -14.41 23.27
C VAL A 295 6.50 -14.70 24.16
N LYS A 296 6.49 -14.15 25.37
CA LYS A 296 7.56 -14.34 26.36
C LYS A 296 6.96 -14.78 27.69
N ASN A 297 7.46 -15.87 28.27
CA ASN A 297 7.03 -16.38 29.57
C ASN A 297 5.49 -16.51 29.70
N ASP A 298 4.85 -17.08 28.68
CA ASP A 298 3.38 -17.20 28.54
C ASP A 298 2.60 -15.87 28.49
N GLU A 299 3.28 -14.73 28.46
CA GLU A 299 2.67 -13.43 28.20
C GLU A 299 2.75 -13.10 26.70
N THR A 300 1.60 -12.75 26.12
CA THR A 300 1.51 -12.29 24.73
C THR A 300 1.45 -10.76 24.69
N ARG A 301 2.36 -10.15 23.93
CA ARG A 301 2.35 -8.71 23.65
C ARG A 301 2.09 -8.48 22.16
N ARG A 302 1.27 -7.47 21.85
CA ARG A 302 1.04 -7.01 20.48
C ARG A 302 1.46 -5.55 20.34
N GLN A 303 2.01 -5.22 19.17
CA GLN A 303 2.27 -3.84 18.78
C GLN A 303 1.66 -3.56 17.42
N LEU A 304 1.24 -2.32 17.25
CA LEU A 304 0.80 -1.74 15.99
C LEU A 304 1.67 -0.52 15.72
N GLY A 305 2.17 -0.36 14.52
CA GLY A 305 2.80 0.88 14.09
C GLY A 305 2.47 1.20 12.66
N PHE A 306 2.83 2.41 12.24
CA PHE A 306 2.72 2.77 10.84
C PHE A 306 3.82 3.73 10.43
N TYR A 307 4.13 3.70 9.14
CA TYR A 307 4.92 4.72 8.45
C TYR A 307 4.16 5.18 7.20
N ILE A 308 3.90 6.48 7.07
CA ILE A 308 3.18 7.05 5.92
C ILE A 308 4.05 8.06 5.17
N LYS A 309 4.25 7.85 3.87
CA LYS A 309 5.01 8.74 2.99
C LYS A 309 4.23 10.00 2.62
N LYS A 310 2.93 9.87 2.37
CA LYS A 310 2.04 11.01 2.04
C LYS A 310 1.62 11.76 3.30
N TYR A 311 2.18 12.96 3.49
CA TYR A 311 1.96 13.77 4.69
C TYR A 311 0.48 14.06 4.96
N GLU A 312 -0.36 14.28 3.94
CA GLU A 312 -1.78 14.55 4.14
C GLU A 312 -2.57 13.40 4.80
N TYR A 313 -2.05 12.17 4.77
CA TYR A 313 -2.73 10.99 5.34
C TYR A 313 -2.24 10.59 6.73
N ILE A 314 -1.17 11.20 7.26
CA ILE A 314 -0.61 10.85 8.59
C ILE A 314 -1.65 11.09 9.69
N GLN A 315 -2.19 12.31 9.79
CA GLN A 315 -3.13 12.68 10.84
C GLN A 315 -4.48 11.97 10.68
N PRO A 316 -5.08 11.88 9.48
CA PRO A 316 -6.31 11.10 9.29
C PRO A 316 -6.18 9.63 9.67
N ILE A 317 -5.06 8.96 9.31
CA ILE A 317 -4.82 7.56 9.68
C ILE A 317 -4.64 7.43 11.19
N TYR A 318 -3.87 8.33 11.81
CA TYR A 318 -3.67 8.37 13.26
C TYR A 318 -5.00 8.45 14.00
N GLU A 319 -5.85 9.42 13.65
CA GLU A 319 -7.14 9.62 14.28
C GLU A 319 -8.09 8.45 14.06
N TYR A 320 -8.08 7.86 12.85
CA TYR A 320 -8.88 6.68 12.56
C TYR A 320 -8.47 5.49 13.43
N ILE A 321 -7.15 5.24 13.55
CA ILE A 321 -6.60 4.16 14.39
C ILE A 321 -6.87 4.41 15.88
N GLN A 322 -6.71 5.64 16.36
CA GLN A 322 -6.98 5.98 17.76
C GLN A 322 -8.46 5.82 18.11
N ASN A 323 -9.37 6.29 17.24
CA ASN A 323 -10.82 6.19 17.42
C ASN A 323 -11.39 4.85 16.91
N ASN A 324 -10.60 3.78 16.97
CA ASN A 324 -10.97 2.49 16.39
C ASN A 324 -12.23 1.91 17.07
N LYS A 325 -13.15 1.41 16.23
CA LYS A 325 -14.38 0.75 16.68
C LYS A 325 -14.18 -0.73 17.03
N ILE A 326 -12.99 -1.26 16.77
CA ILE A 326 -12.62 -2.66 16.97
C ILE A 326 -11.95 -2.91 18.34
N ASN A 327 -11.92 -1.89 19.21
CA ASN A 327 -11.44 -1.95 20.59
C ASN A 327 -10.02 -2.52 20.73
N LEU A 328 -9.05 -1.94 20.00
CA LEU A 328 -7.65 -2.34 20.05
C LEU A 328 -6.95 -1.99 21.37
N ASP A 329 -7.46 -0.99 22.09
CA ASP A 329 -6.87 -0.44 23.32
C ASP A 329 -5.39 -0.09 23.13
N LEU A 330 -5.16 1.00 22.37
CA LEU A 330 -3.85 1.41 21.88
C LEU A 330 -3.23 2.46 22.79
N HIS A 331 -1.98 2.21 23.20
CA HIS A 331 -1.18 3.14 23.98
C HIS A 331 0.03 3.58 23.15
N GLU A 332 0.08 4.85 22.76
CA GLU A 332 1.20 5.38 21.98
C GLU A 332 2.51 5.32 22.77
N ARG A 333 3.59 4.93 22.09
CA ARG A 333 4.94 4.93 22.64
C ARG A 333 5.80 5.97 21.96
N ALA A 334 6.67 6.59 22.74
CA ALA A 334 7.75 7.40 22.20
C ALA A 334 8.71 6.53 21.40
N ILE A 335 9.22 7.05 20.30
CA ILE A 335 10.18 6.39 19.42
C ILE A 335 11.48 7.20 19.33
N PRO A 336 12.66 6.56 19.12
CA PRO A 336 13.95 7.26 19.11
C PRO A 336 14.08 8.23 17.93
N LEU A 337 13.59 7.84 16.76
CA LEU A 337 13.43 8.72 15.62
C LEU A 337 12.12 9.49 15.78
N ASN A 338 12.18 10.72 16.27
CA ASN A 338 10.99 11.59 16.34
C ASN A 338 10.63 12.08 14.94
N HIS A 339 10.14 11.18 14.09
CA HIS A 339 9.70 11.45 12.74
C HIS A 339 8.17 11.45 12.73
N ALA A 340 7.54 12.57 12.35
CA ALA A 340 6.09 12.74 12.38
C ALA A 340 5.33 11.63 11.63
N ASN A 341 5.98 11.05 10.62
CA ASN A 341 5.43 10.02 9.76
C ASN A 341 5.42 8.60 10.36
N ILE A 342 6.12 8.37 11.48
CA ILE A 342 6.14 7.07 12.15
C ILE A 342 5.38 7.14 13.47
N LYS A 343 4.52 6.16 13.71
CA LYS A 343 3.83 5.99 15.00
C LYS A 343 3.93 4.55 15.47
N LEU A 344 3.99 4.38 16.79
CA LEU A 344 4.09 3.08 17.46
C LEU A 344 3.10 3.04 18.64
N PHE A 345 2.39 1.93 18.76
CA PHE A 345 1.41 1.69 19.80
C PHE A 345 1.62 0.30 20.41
N ASP A 346 1.53 0.21 21.73
CA ASP A 346 1.23 -1.05 22.40
C ASP A 346 -0.26 -1.34 22.25
N GLN A 347 -0.61 -2.53 21.80
CA GLN A 347 -1.99 -2.98 21.64
C GLN A 347 -2.36 -3.89 22.82
N LYS A 348 -3.19 -3.40 23.73
CA LYS A 348 -3.57 -4.13 24.95
C LYS A 348 -4.63 -5.20 24.67
N ASN A 349 -5.49 -5.02 23.67
CA ASN A 349 -6.37 -6.11 23.23
C ASN A 349 -5.59 -7.16 22.43
N ILE A 350 -5.00 -8.13 23.13
CA ILE A 350 -4.19 -9.21 22.54
C ILE A 350 -4.98 -10.17 21.64
N LYS A 351 -6.32 -10.16 21.70
CA LYS A 351 -7.19 -11.02 20.88
C LYS A 351 -7.44 -10.44 19.49
N ALA A 352 -7.29 -9.14 19.31
CA ALA A 352 -7.39 -8.50 18.00
C ALA A 352 -6.12 -8.76 17.19
N SER A 353 -6.24 -9.41 16.05
CA SER A 353 -5.14 -9.73 15.14
C SER A 353 -5.26 -8.92 13.85
N ARG A 354 -4.34 -9.16 12.91
CA ARG A 354 -4.47 -8.66 11.53
C ARG A 354 -5.86 -8.95 10.94
N LYS A 355 -6.50 -10.08 11.25
CA LYS A 355 -7.84 -10.42 10.73
C LYS A 355 -8.92 -9.40 11.11
N GLN A 356 -8.74 -8.66 12.20
CA GLN A 356 -9.63 -7.59 12.63
C GLN A 356 -9.13 -6.21 12.16
N ILE A 357 -7.82 -5.98 12.17
CA ILE A 357 -7.21 -4.69 11.83
C ILE A 357 -7.24 -4.44 10.31
N LEU A 358 -6.95 -5.45 9.50
CA LEU A 358 -6.92 -5.33 8.03
C LEU A 358 -8.24 -4.80 7.45
N PRO A 359 -9.42 -5.43 7.70
CA PRO A 359 -10.69 -4.92 7.16
C PRO A 359 -11.04 -3.53 7.71
N PHE A 360 -10.60 -3.20 8.93
CA PHE A 360 -10.78 -1.88 9.51
C PHE A 360 -9.99 -0.80 8.75
N ILE A 361 -8.71 -1.04 8.44
CA ILE A 361 -7.90 -0.10 7.64
C ILE A 361 -8.37 -0.05 6.18
N GLU A 362 -8.78 -1.19 5.60
CA GLU A 362 -9.39 -1.22 4.26
C GLU A 362 -10.60 -0.29 4.17
N GLN A 363 -11.44 -0.25 5.21
CA GLN A 363 -12.59 0.64 5.25
C GLN A 363 -12.18 2.12 5.22
N PHE A 364 -11.16 2.50 6.01
CA PHE A 364 -10.60 3.86 5.96
C PHE A 364 -10.13 4.23 4.56
N VAL A 365 -9.34 3.35 3.92
CA VAL A 365 -8.81 3.59 2.59
C VAL A 365 -9.95 3.73 1.58
N LYS A 366 -11.01 2.92 1.67
CA LYS A 366 -12.22 3.02 0.84
C LYS A 366 -13.06 4.27 1.10
N ASP A 367 -13.09 4.79 2.31
CA ASP A 367 -13.88 6.00 2.64
C ASP A 367 -13.13 7.28 2.28
N SER A 368 -11.80 7.26 2.36
CA SER A 368 -10.93 8.37 1.94
C SER A 368 -11.09 8.72 0.45
N THR A 369 -11.54 7.76 -0.38
CA THR A 369 -11.84 7.99 -1.80
C THR A 369 -13.13 8.77 -2.02
N LYS A 370 -14.09 8.72 -1.09
CA LYS A 370 -15.40 9.37 -1.21
C LYS A 370 -15.37 10.82 -0.71
N SER A 371 -14.60 11.07 0.35
CA SER A 371 -14.53 12.36 1.06
C SER A 371 -13.93 13.48 0.21
N ASN A 372 -12.84 13.23 -0.53
CA ASN A 372 -12.20 14.30 -1.33
C ASN A 372 -13.11 14.78 -2.48
N THR A 373 -13.87 13.89 -3.10
CA THR A 373 -14.81 14.25 -4.18
C THR A 373 -16.01 15.02 -3.63
N SER A 374 -16.52 14.67 -2.46
CA SER A 374 -17.65 15.37 -1.84
C SER A 374 -17.27 16.75 -1.30
N VAL A 375 -16.08 16.89 -0.70
CA VAL A 375 -15.58 18.18 -0.21
C VAL A 375 -15.27 19.11 -1.39
N LEU A 376 -14.60 18.63 -2.45
CA LEU A 376 -14.36 19.44 -3.65
C LEU A 376 -15.69 19.88 -4.30
N ASN A 377 -16.67 18.97 -4.41
CA ASN A 377 -17.99 19.29 -4.97
C ASN A 377 -18.82 20.21 -4.05
N GLN A 378 -18.71 20.09 -2.73
CA GLN A 378 -19.37 20.99 -1.77
C GLN A 378 -18.72 22.36 -1.75
N THR A 379 -17.39 22.43 -1.83
CA THR A 379 -16.64 23.70 -1.94
C THR A 379 -16.94 24.39 -3.25
N LEU A 380 -16.97 23.67 -4.38
CA LEU A 380 -17.38 24.21 -5.67
C LEU A 380 -18.85 24.67 -5.62
N SER A 381 -19.77 23.84 -5.11
CA SER A 381 -21.19 24.19 -4.98
C SER A 381 -21.42 25.42 -4.09
N ALA A 382 -20.69 25.55 -2.97
CA ALA A 382 -20.77 26.72 -2.09
C ALA A 382 -20.22 28.00 -2.76
N ILE A 383 -19.15 27.88 -3.56
CA ILE A 383 -18.60 28.99 -4.36
C ILE A 383 -19.62 29.43 -5.42
N PHE A 384 -20.29 28.50 -6.09
CA PHE A 384 -21.27 28.82 -7.14
C PHE A 384 -22.62 29.30 -6.60
N GLN A 385 -23.07 28.80 -5.44
CA GLN A 385 -24.29 29.28 -4.76
C GLN A 385 -24.12 30.68 -4.17
N GLY A 386 -22.91 31.06 -3.74
CA GLY A 386 -22.60 32.41 -3.25
C GLY A 386 -22.52 33.50 -4.32
N ALA A 387 -22.42 33.13 -5.61
CA ALA A 387 -22.20 34.05 -6.72
C ALA A 387 -23.48 34.65 -7.35
N GLY A 388 -24.67 34.34 -6.81
CA GLY A 388 -25.95 34.87 -7.30
C GLY A 388 -26.19 34.64 -8.80
N GLN A 389 -26.87 35.56 -9.48
CA GLN A 389 -27.25 35.42 -10.91
C GLN A 389 -26.05 35.24 -11.86
N ALA A 390 -24.84 35.69 -11.49
CA ALA A 390 -23.64 35.49 -12.30
C ALA A 390 -23.16 34.03 -12.28
N GLY A 391 -23.31 33.32 -11.16
CA GLY A 391 -23.04 31.88 -11.07
C GLY A 391 -24.02 31.04 -11.88
N GLN A 392 -25.29 31.44 -11.89
CA GLN A 392 -26.34 30.77 -12.67
C GLN A 392 -26.12 30.93 -14.19
N VAL A 393 -25.70 32.12 -14.65
CA VAL A 393 -25.37 32.37 -16.06
C VAL A 393 -24.18 31.52 -16.52
N VAL A 394 -23.16 31.32 -15.67
CA VAL A 394 -22.02 30.45 -15.99
C VAL A 394 -22.41 28.97 -16.01
N ILE A 395 -23.30 28.54 -15.11
CA ILE A 395 -23.89 27.18 -15.12
C ILE A 395 -24.75 26.97 -16.37
N ASP A 396 -25.60 27.93 -16.74
CA ASP A 396 -26.47 27.86 -17.92
C ASP A 396 -25.66 27.92 -19.22
N GLN A 397 -24.54 28.65 -19.24
CA GLN A 397 -23.58 28.67 -20.35
C GLN A 397 -22.75 27.38 -20.44
N LEU A 398 -22.33 26.79 -19.32
CA LEU A 398 -21.66 25.48 -19.30
C LEU A 398 -22.61 24.35 -19.71
N MET A 399 -23.87 24.38 -19.28
CA MET A 399 -24.90 23.43 -19.68
C MET A 399 -25.38 23.65 -21.12
N GLY A 400 -25.39 24.90 -21.61
CA GLY A 400 -25.65 25.23 -23.01
C GLY A 400 -24.50 24.89 -23.96
N LEU A 401 -23.26 24.90 -23.47
CA LEU A 401 -22.08 24.35 -24.16
C LEU A 401 -22.12 22.81 -24.21
N VAL A 402 -22.81 22.17 -23.26
CA VAL A 402 -23.17 20.74 -23.30
C VAL A 402 -24.49 20.56 -24.05
N GLY A 403 -24.49 20.93 -25.34
CA GLY A 403 -25.52 20.48 -26.27
C GLY A 403 -25.42 18.97 -26.45
N ALA A 404 -26.18 18.20 -25.65
CA ALA A 404 -26.55 16.79 -25.86
C ALA A 404 -25.58 15.90 -26.69
N HIS A 405 -24.52 15.35 -26.07
CA HIS A 405 -24.15 13.92 -26.08
C HIS A 405 -22.73 13.69 -25.50
N PRO A 406 -22.48 12.68 -24.63
CA PRO A 406 -21.30 12.66 -23.75
C PRO A 406 -20.00 12.05 -24.31
N GLN A 407 -19.91 11.64 -25.59
CA GLN A 407 -18.83 10.74 -26.04
C GLN A 407 -17.82 11.32 -27.06
N ALA A 408 -17.93 12.57 -27.50
CA ALA A 408 -17.01 13.14 -28.51
C ALA A 408 -16.07 14.24 -28.01
N ALA A 409 -16.26 14.79 -26.80
CA ALA A 409 -15.57 16.00 -26.34
C ALA A 409 -14.09 15.82 -25.92
N SER A 410 -13.57 14.59 -25.91
CA SER A 410 -12.19 14.33 -25.49
C SER A 410 -11.14 14.67 -26.57
N ARG A 411 -11.53 14.82 -27.85
CA ARG A 411 -10.53 14.78 -28.94
C ARG A 411 -10.20 16.12 -29.61
N ASP A 412 -11.00 17.17 -29.43
CA ASP A 412 -10.79 18.47 -30.10
C ASP A 412 -10.34 19.62 -29.18
N LEU A 413 -10.11 19.37 -27.89
CA LEU A 413 -9.66 20.42 -26.95
C LEU A 413 -8.25 20.96 -27.25
N LEU A 414 -7.44 20.20 -28.00
CA LEU A 414 -6.08 20.59 -28.42
C LEU A 414 -6.04 21.46 -29.69
N GLY A 415 -7.16 21.62 -30.39
CA GLY A 415 -7.27 22.53 -31.54
C GLY A 415 -7.66 23.97 -31.16
N LEU A 416 -8.31 24.16 -30.00
CA LEU A 416 -8.88 25.44 -29.60
C LEU A 416 -7.88 26.41 -28.95
N LEU A 417 -6.70 25.94 -28.54
CA LEU A 417 -5.66 26.78 -27.92
C LEU A 417 -4.79 27.56 -28.94
N GLY A 418 -5.02 27.37 -30.24
CA GLY A 418 -4.19 27.94 -31.31
C GLY A 418 -4.60 29.32 -31.86
N GLN A 419 -5.71 29.94 -31.44
CA GLN A 419 -6.22 31.17 -32.10
C GLN A 419 -6.60 32.30 -31.13
N ASN A 420 -5.81 32.49 -30.07
CA ASN A 420 -6.05 33.43 -28.97
C ASN A 420 -5.79 34.93 -29.29
N ALA A 421 -6.04 35.36 -30.53
CA ALA A 421 -6.27 36.78 -30.86
C ALA A 421 -7.77 37.09 -31.02
N ASN A 422 -8.57 36.10 -31.43
CA ASN A 422 -10.00 36.29 -31.72
C ASN A 422 -10.91 36.20 -30.48
N LEU A 423 -10.44 35.58 -29.39
CA LEU A 423 -11.18 35.54 -28.13
C LEU A 423 -11.19 36.92 -27.44
N LEU A 424 -10.09 37.66 -27.55
CA LEU A 424 -9.95 39.01 -26.97
C LEU A 424 -10.87 40.03 -27.67
N SER A 425 -11.08 39.91 -28.99
CA SER A 425 -12.00 40.76 -29.75
C SER A 425 -13.48 40.38 -29.55
N SER A 426 -13.76 39.14 -29.18
CA SER A 426 -15.14 38.64 -29.00
C SER A 426 -15.69 38.92 -27.61
N ILE A 427 -14.83 39.08 -26.60
CA ILE A 427 -15.24 39.36 -25.20
C ILE A 427 -15.32 40.87 -24.91
N THR A 428 -14.65 41.72 -25.69
CA THR A 428 -14.60 43.17 -25.46
C THR A 428 -15.95 43.87 -25.60
N HIS A 429 -16.88 43.32 -26.40
CA HIS A 429 -18.23 43.88 -26.58
C HIS A 429 -19.28 43.35 -25.60
N LEU A 430 -18.96 42.35 -24.77
CA LEU A 430 -19.90 41.70 -23.87
C LEU A 430 -19.70 42.04 -22.38
N LEU A 431 -18.76 42.92 -22.05
CA LEU A 431 -18.50 43.33 -20.67
C LEU A 431 -19.27 44.63 -20.33
N PRO A 432 -19.99 44.70 -19.19
CA PRO A 432 -20.62 45.93 -18.74
C PRO A 432 -19.58 47.03 -18.52
N GLN A 433 -19.93 48.29 -18.82
CA GLN A 433 -19.03 49.40 -18.58
C GLN A 433 -18.62 49.47 -17.10
N GLY A 434 -17.32 49.31 -16.84
CA GLY A 434 -16.74 49.35 -15.49
C GLY A 434 -15.88 48.16 -15.09
N THR A 435 -15.74 47.12 -15.92
CA THR A 435 -14.80 46.01 -15.62
C THR A 435 -13.36 46.52 -15.69
N SER A 436 -12.63 46.49 -14.56
CA SER A 436 -11.27 47.01 -14.51
C SER A 436 -10.29 46.04 -15.18
N ILE A 437 -9.24 46.59 -15.80
CA ILE A 437 -8.13 45.80 -16.39
C ILE A 437 -7.53 44.83 -15.35
N SER A 438 -7.54 45.19 -14.06
CA SER A 438 -7.10 44.31 -12.98
C SER A 438 -7.99 43.07 -12.81
N GLN A 439 -9.31 43.19 -12.95
CA GLN A 439 -10.24 42.05 -12.86
C GLN A 439 -10.07 41.10 -14.05
N ILE A 440 -9.83 41.64 -15.25
CA ILE A 440 -9.56 40.86 -16.46
C ILE A 440 -8.24 40.11 -16.32
N LEU A 441 -7.20 40.75 -15.78
CA LEU A 441 -5.90 40.13 -15.50
C LEU A 441 -5.98 39.07 -14.38
N SER A 442 -6.81 39.27 -13.36
CA SER A 442 -7.03 38.27 -12.31
C SER A 442 -7.70 37.01 -12.83
N ILE A 443 -8.67 37.14 -13.74
CA ILE A 443 -9.34 36.00 -14.38
C ILE A 443 -8.38 35.26 -15.32
N LEU A 444 -7.57 36.00 -16.10
CA LEU A 444 -6.54 35.42 -16.95
C LEU A 444 -5.45 34.69 -16.13
N ASN A 445 -5.06 35.24 -14.98
CA ASN A 445 -4.13 34.59 -14.06
C ASN A 445 -4.73 33.35 -13.41
N LEU A 446 -6.00 33.37 -13.03
CA LEU A 446 -6.69 32.19 -12.50
C LEU A 446 -6.69 31.05 -13.53
N LEU A 447 -7.00 31.36 -14.80
CA LEU A 447 -7.01 30.38 -15.88
C LEU A 447 -5.60 29.85 -16.20
N ASN A 448 -4.59 30.71 -16.18
CA ASN A 448 -3.19 30.30 -16.33
C ASN A 448 -2.71 29.43 -15.16
N ASN A 449 -3.12 29.75 -13.92
CA ASN A 449 -2.78 28.97 -12.73
C ASN A 449 -3.49 27.62 -12.71
N ILE A 450 -4.71 27.51 -13.24
CA ILE A 450 -5.41 26.24 -13.43
C ILE A 450 -4.70 25.39 -14.50
N ASN A 451 -4.23 26.00 -15.59
CA ASN A 451 -3.40 25.33 -16.59
C ASN A 451 -2.06 24.85 -16.02
N ALA A 452 -1.44 25.63 -15.13
CA ALA A 452 -0.21 25.27 -14.42
C ALA A 452 -0.44 24.16 -13.37
N LEU A 453 -1.60 24.15 -12.69
CA LEU A 453 -2.03 23.07 -11.78
C LEU A 453 -2.15 21.73 -12.49
N ASN A 454 -2.47 21.74 -13.79
CA ASN A 454 -2.57 20.54 -14.61
C ASN A 454 -1.19 20.00 -15.03
N GLN A 455 -0.11 20.76 -14.80
CA GLN A 455 1.26 20.38 -15.15
C GLN A 455 2.16 20.07 -13.95
N ASP A 456 1.81 20.46 -12.71
CA ASP A 456 2.64 20.16 -11.53
C ASP A 456 1.84 20.07 -10.22
N ILE A 457 1.69 18.85 -9.70
CA ILE A 457 0.84 18.50 -8.53
C ILE A 457 1.44 19.03 -7.20
N HIS A 458 2.73 19.37 -7.16
CA HIS A 458 3.41 19.80 -5.93
C HIS A 458 3.16 21.26 -5.52
N GLN A 459 2.55 22.07 -6.38
CA GLN A 459 2.33 23.52 -6.15
C GLN A 459 0.95 23.84 -5.54
N ILE A 460 0.07 22.84 -5.39
CA ILE A 460 -1.33 23.01 -5.02
C ILE A 460 -1.52 23.80 -3.70
N PRO A 461 -0.79 23.53 -2.59
CA PRO A 461 -1.01 24.25 -1.33
C PRO A 461 -0.56 25.72 -1.39
N ALA A 462 0.52 26.02 -2.13
CA ALA A 462 1.06 27.37 -2.25
C ALA A 462 0.16 28.25 -3.12
N VAL A 463 -0.32 27.71 -4.23
CA VAL A 463 -1.25 28.41 -5.13
C VAL A 463 -2.61 28.60 -4.49
N LEU A 464 -3.11 27.63 -3.70
CA LEU A 464 -4.36 27.76 -2.96
C LEU A 464 -4.26 28.87 -1.89
N ASN A 465 -3.16 28.93 -1.15
CA ASN A 465 -2.91 29.98 -0.15
C ASN A 465 -2.74 31.37 -0.79
N GLN A 466 -2.07 31.47 -1.92
CA GLN A 466 -1.94 32.74 -2.67
C GLN A 466 -3.26 33.19 -3.30
N THR A 467 -4.07 32.24 -3.78
CA THR A 467 -5.40 32.50 -4.34
C THR A 467 -6.37 32.95 -3.24
N LEU A 468 -6.35 32.29 -2.09
CA LEU A 468 -7.10 32.71 -0.90
C LEU A 468 -6.64 34.10 -0.44
N ALA A 469 -5.34 34.36 -0.36
CA ALA A 469 -4.81 35.68 0.01
C ALA A 469 -5.24 36.80 -0.96
N ALA A 470 -5.27 36.52 -2.27
CA ALA A 470 -5.75 37.47 -3.27
C ALA A 470 -7.26 37.72 -3.19
N ILE A 471 -8.06 36.69 -2.90
CA ILE A 471 -9.51 36.81 -2.64
C ILE A 471 -9.75 37.64 -1.36
N PHE A 472 -9.00 37.38 -0.29
CA PHE A 472 -9.11 38.10 0.97
C PHE A 472 -8.61 39.55 0.88
N GLN A 473 -7.62 39.84 0.03
CA GLN A 473 -7.13 41.21 -0.21
C GLN A 473 -8.01 42.01 -1.18
N GLY A 474 -8.69 41.35 -2.13
CA GLY A 474 -9.50 42.02 -3.16
C GLY A 474 -10.97 42.26 -2.79
N ALA A 475 -11.50 41.54 -1.79
CA ALA A 475 -12.96 41.41 -1.60
C ALA A 475 -13.54 42.15 -0.38
N GLY A 476 -12.99 43.31 0.02
CA GLY A 476 -13.62 44.27 0.96
C GLY A 476 -14.63 43.69 1.98
N GLN A 477 -15.87 44.18 1.98
CA GLN A 477 -16.93 43.74 2.91
C GLN A 477 -17.36 42.26 2.75
N ALA A 478 -17.12 41.63 1.60
CA ALA A 478 -17.46 40.21 1.38
C ALA A 478 -16.50 39.27 2.12
N GLY A 479 -15.23 39.64 2.26
CA GLY A 479 -14.26 38.91 3.09
C GLY A 479 -14.63 38.92 4.57
N GLN A 480 -15.25 40.00 5.05
CA GLN A 480 -15.69 40.14 6.44
C GLN A 480 -16.88 39.22 6.76
N VAL A 481 -17.82 39.05 5.82
CA VAL A 481 -18.96 38.12 5.96
C VAL A 481 -18.51 36.66 6.02
N VAL A 482 -17.48 36.28 5.25
CA VAL A 482 -16.88 34.95 5.30
C VAL A 482 -16.17 34.70 6.64
N ILE A 483 -15.49 35.72 7.17
CA ILE A 483 -14.90 35.68 8.51
C ILE A 483 -15.99 35.51 9.58
N ASP A 484 -17.07 36.27 9.53
CA ASP A 484 -18.16 36.21 10.52
C ASP A 484 -18.91 34.86 10.47
N GLN A 485 -19.07 34.27 9.27
CA GLN A 485 -19.67 32.94 9.10
C GLN A 485 -18.75 31.81 9.58
N LEU A 486 -17.44 31.92 9.37
CA LEU A 486 -16.44 30.98 9.91
C LEU A 486 -16.32 31.07 11.43
N LEU A 487 -16.41 32.28 12.00
CA LEU A 487 -16.41 32.52 13.44
C LEU A 487 -17.71 32.04 14.12
N GLY A 488 -18.83 32.10 13.40
CA GLY A 488 -20.11 31.53 13.84
C GLY A 488 -20.12 30.00 13.98
N LEU A 489 -19.23 29.30 13.26
CA LEU A 489 -19.13 27.84 13.28
C LEU A 489 -18.34 27.28 14.49
N VAL A 490 -17.55 28.10 15.19
CA VAL A 490 -16.59 27.60 16.21
C VAL A 490 -17.01 27.87 17.66
N GLY A 491 -18.00 28.72 17.93
CA GLY A 491 -18.61 28.84 19.25
C GLY A 491 -17.73 29.44 20.36
N ALA A 492 -18.08 30.68 20.75
CA ALA A 492 -17.73 31.41 21.99
C ALA A 492 -16.31 32.06 22.12
N LYS A 493 -16.36 33.38 22.39
CA LYS A 493 -15.32 34.39 22.75
C LYS A 493 -14.45 34.98 21.62
N PRO A 494 -15.00 35.94 20.84
CA PRO A 494 -14.39 36.51 19.63
C PRO A 494 -13.10 37.35 19.81
N GLN A 495 -12.90 37.95 20.98
CA GLN A 495 -11.83 38.95 21.16
C GLN A 495 -10.47 38.36 21.55
N ALA A 496 -10.43 37.14 22.10
CA ALA A 496 -9.18 36.46 22.44
C ALA A 496 -8.55 35.78 21.22
N ALA A 497 -9.36 35.08 20.41
CA ALA A 497 -8.90 34.38 19.21
C ALA A 497 -8.39 35.32 18.09
N SER A 498 -9.03 36.49 17.91
CA SER A 498 -8.55 37.54 17.00
C SER A 498 -7.17 38.06 17.40
N ARG A 499 -6.94 38.21 18.71
CA ARG A 499 -5.69 38.73 19.28
C ARG A 499 -4.55 37.69 19.24
N ASP A 500 -4.84 36.40 19.39
CA ASP A 500 -3.85 35.33 19.26
C ASP A 500 -3.46 35.05 17.81
N LEU A 501 -4.39 35.18 16.85
CA LEU A 501 -4.09 35.09 15.41
C LEU A 501 -3.23 36.27 14.94
N LEU A 502 -3.55 37.49 15.40
CA LEU A 502 -2.73 38.68 15.18
C LEU A 502 -1.40 38.63 15.95
N GLY A 503 -1.36 37.97 17.09
CA GLY A 503 -0.15 37.73 17.89
C GLY A 503 0.82 36.75 17.23
N LEU A 504 0.32 35.66 16.65
CA LEU A 504 1.09 34.72 15.83
C LEU A 504 1.63 35.38 14.55
N LEU A 505 0.89 36.30 13.95
CA LEU A 505 1.36 37.14 12.85
C LEU A 505 2.37 38.21 13.31
N GLY A 506 2.26 38.71 14.54
CA GLY A 506 3.14 39.72 15.14
C GLY A 506 4.44 39.18 15.74
N GLN A 507 4.54 37.89 16.07
CA GLN A 507 5.77 37.30 16.65
C GLN A 507 6.96 37.25 15.68
N ASN A 508 6.74 37.44 14.37
CA ASN A 508 7.78 37.72 13.40
C ASN A 508 8.45 39.11 13.56
N ALA A 509 7.88 40.03 14.34
CA ALA A 509 8.43 41.37 14.55
C ALA A 509 9.49 41.45 15.66
N ASN A 510 9.46 40.54 16.65
CA ASN A 510 10.37 40.57 17.80
C ASN A 510 11.78 40.05 17.49
N LEU A 511 11.96 39.29 16.39
CA LEU A 511 13.28 38.89 15.91
C LEU A 511 14.04 40.05 15.25
N LEU A 512 13.30 41.07 14.78
CA LEU A 512 13.83 42.22 14.06
C LEU A 512 14.56 43.21 15.00
N SER A 513 14.16 43.31 16.27
CA SER A 513 14.73 44.24 17.25
C SER A 513 16.13 43.83 17.75
N SER A 514 16.42 42.53 17.75
CA SER A 514 17.70 41.95 18.24
C SER A 514 18.85 42.02 17.23
N ILE A 515 18.58 42.40 15.97
CA ILE A 515 19.58 42.37 14.88
C ILE A 515 19.79 43.77 14.27
N THR A 516 18.97 44.75 14.66
CA THR A 516 18.99 46.14 14.16
C THR A 516 20.34 46.85 14.28
N HIS A 517 21.18 46.48 15.25
CA HIS A 517 22.47 47.12 15.52
C HIS A 517 23.59 46.67 14.57
N LEU A 518 23.37 45.60 13.80
CA LEU A 518 24.36 45.02 12.87
C LEU A 518 24.15 45.46 11.42
N LEU A 519 23.16 46.34 11.16
CA LEU A 519 22.82 46.81 9.83
C LEU A 519 23.28 48.25 9.62
N PRO A 520 23.97 48.58 8.51
CA PRO A 520 24.34 49.96 8.18
C PRO A 520 23.10 50.86 8.02
N GLN A 521 23.24 52.15 8.38
CA GLN A 521 22.15 53.11 8.26
C GLN A 521 21.68 53.23 6.81
N GLY A 522 20.36 53.08 6.60
CA GLY A 522 19.72 53.15 5.28
C GLY A 522 19.33 51.81 4.66
N THR A 523 19.48 50.69 5.39
CA THR A 523 19.04 49.38 4.88
C THR A 523 17.51 49.30 4.78
N SER A 524 16.98 49.03 3.59
CA SER A 524 15.52 48.98 3.35
C SER A 524 14.87 47.72 3.94
N ILE A 525 13.63 47.86 4.44
CA ILE A 525 12.83 46.79 5.04
C ILE A 525 12.64 45.60 4.08
N SER A 526 12.54 45.86 2.77
CA SER A 526 12.50 44.83 1.73
C SER A 526 13.75 43.96 1.68
N THR A 527 14.94 44.54 1.92
CA THR A 527 16.21 43.80 1.90
C THR A 527 16.33 42.84 3.09
N VAL A 528 15.82 43.24 4.26
CA VAL A 528 15.83 42.42 5.48
C VAL A 528 14.86 41.23 5.36
N LEU A 529 13.68 41.46 4.77
CA LEU A 529 12.68 40.43 4.48
C LEU A 529 13.17 39.41 3.46
N SER A 530 13.89 39.85 2.44
CA SER A 530 14.51 38.95 1.46
C SER A 530 15.59 38.06 2.08
N ILE A 531 16.39 38.56 3.03
CA ILE A 531 17.43 37.78 3.72
C ILE A 531 16.83 36.73 4.67
N LEU A 532 15.77 37.07 5.40
CA LEU A 532 15.08 36.14 6.31
C LEU A 532 14.37 35.00 5.56
N ASN A 533 13.73 35.30 4.42
CA ASN A 533 13.15 34.28 3.56
C ASN A 533 14.22 33.38 2.92
N MET A 534 15.39 33.94 2.58
CA MET A 534 16.51 33.15 2.06
C MET A 534 17.06 32.17 3.11
N LEU A 535 17.23 32.61 4.37
CA LEU A 535 17.78 31.78 5.45
C LEU A 535 16.83 30.67 5.91
N ASN A 536 15.51 30.91 5.92
CA ASN A 536 14.51 29.88 6.20
C ASN A 536 14.47 28.80 5.11
N ASN A 537 14.62 29.20 3.85
CA ASN A 537 14.69 28.28 2.73
C ASN A 537 16.03 27.53 2.71
N ILE A 538 17.14 28.17 3.10
CA ILE A 538 18.44 27.51 3.26
C ILE A 538 18.40 26.49 4.39
N ASN A 539 17.83 26.78 5.57
CA ASN A 539 17.73 25.82 6.68
C ASN A 539 16.85 24.60 6.37
N ALA A 540 15.82 24.76 5.54
CA ALA A 540 15.00 23.65 5.04
C ALA A 540 15.71 22.82 3.96
N LEU A 541 16.64 23.41 3.21
CA LEU A 541 17.52 22.71 2.26
C LEU A 541 18.81 22.15 2.90
N ASN A 542 19.22 22.62 4.09
CA ASN A 542 20.52 22.31 4.69
C ASN A 542 20.62 20.95 5.39
N GLN A 543 19.55 20.15 5.42
CA GLN A 543 19.59 18.83 6.03
C GLN A 543 19.93 17.69 5.05
N ASP A 544 20.03 18.00 3.76
CA ASP A 544 20.56 17.08 2.76
C ASP A 544 21.61 17.80 1.90
N ILE A 545 22.66 17.07 1.53
CA ILE A 545 23.73 17.41 0.55
C ILE A 545 25.07 17.87 1.16
N HIS A 546 25.84 16.87 1.62
CA HIS A 546 27.29 16.93 1.83
C HIS A 546 28.13 17.10 0.53
N GLN A 547 27.66 17.79 -0.50
CA GLN A 547 28.42 17.97 -1.77
C GLN A 547 28.43 19.39 -2.37
N ILE A 548 27.82 20.40 -1.74
CA ILE A 548 27.77 21.77 -2.31
C ILE A 548 29.01 22.69 -2.02
N PRO A 549 30.04 22.36 -1.20
CA PRO A 549 31.11 23.34 -0.93
C PRO A 549 31.93 23.81 -2.15
N ALA A 550 32.05 23.01 -3.21
CA ALA A 550 32.89 23.36 -4.37
C ALA A 550 32.21 24.35 -5.34
N LEU A 551 30.91 24.16 -5.63
CA LEU A 551 30.17 24.99 -6.58
C LEU A 551 29.90 26.41 -6.04
N LEU A 552 29.70 26.53 -4.72
CA LEU A 552 29.47 27.81 -4.07
C LEU A 552 30.75 28.68 -4.07
N GLN A 553 31.93 28.05 -3.98
CA GLN A 553 33.22 28.74 -3.94
C GLN A 553 33.61 29.31 -5.32
N GLU A 554 33.35 28.57 -6.40
CA GLU A 554 33.50 29.05 -7.79
C GLU A 554 32.54 30.22 -8.09
N THR A 555 31.30 30.11 -7.63
CA THR A 555 30.28 31.15 -7.86
C THR A 555 30.57 32.44 -7.06
N LEU A 556 31.08 32.32 -5.83
CA LEU A 556 31.52 33.45 -5.01
C LEU A 556 32.77 34.14 -5.57
N GLN A 557 33.74 33.39 -6.13
CA GLN A 557 34.91 33.99 -6.77
C GLN A 557 34.55 34.71 -8.09
N GLY A 558 33.61 34.17 -8.87
CA GLY A 558 33.07 34.85 -10.06
C GLY A 558 32.37 36.17 -9.74
N LEU A 559 31.61 36.21 -8.63
CA LEU A 559 30.94 37.43 -8.16
C LEU A 559 31.91 38.48 -7.58
N LEU A 560 32.96 38.05 -6.86
CA LEU A 560 34.00 38.95 -6.33
C LEU A 560 34.84 39.62 -7.42
N ALA A 561 35.14 38.91 -8.52
CA ALA A 561 35.83 39.47 -9.67
C ALA A 561 34.97 40.50 -10.44
N GLY A 562 33.64 40.32 -10.45
CA GLY A 562 32.71 41.26 -11.05
C GLY A 562 32.57 42.58 -10.27
N VAL A 563 32.71 42.55 -8.94
CA VAL A 563 32.58 43.75 -8.09
C VAL A 563 33.82 44.65 -8.14
N GLN A 564 35.00 44.12 -8.46
CA GLN A 564 36.21 44.96 -8.59
C GLN A 564 36.23 45.87 -9.84
N ASN A 565 35.29 45.69 -10.78
CA ASN A 565 35.22 46.48 -12.02
C ASN A 565 34.19 47.62 -12.01
N ILE A 566 33.48 47.88 -10.89
CA ILE A 566 32.37 48.87 -10.86
C ILE A 566 32.55 49.94 -9.76
N VAL A 567 33.78 50.19 -9.30
CA VAL A 567 34.08 51.42 -8.53
C VAL A 567 35.18 52.20 -9.23
N PRO A 568 34.86 53.28 -9.97
CA PRO A 568 35.83 54.34 -10.21
C PRO A 568 36.24 54.92 -8.86
N GLN A 569 37.54 54.86 -8.58
CA GLN A 569 38.18 55.59 -7.49
C GLN A 569 37.78 57.06 -7.49
N LYS A 570 37.55 57.59 -6.27
CA LYS A 570 37.84 58.94 -5.76
C LYS A 570 36.68 59.39 -4.87
N ASN A 571 36.89 59.96 -3.68
CA ASN A 571 38.09 60.23 -2.88
C ASN A 571 37.58 60.41 -1.45
#